data_AF-A0A673KBJ2-F1
#
_entry.id   AF-A0A673KBJ2-F1
#
_cell.length_a   1.000
_cell.length_b   1.000
_cell.length_c   1.000
_cell.angle_alpha   90.00
_cell.angle_beta   90.00
_cell.angle_gamma   90.00
#
_symmetry.space_group_name_H-M   'P 1'
#
loop_
_entity.id
_entity.type
_entity.pdbx_description
1 polymer ?
#
loop_
_entity_poly.entity_id
_entity_poly.type
_entity_poly.pdbx_seq_one_letter_code
_entity_poly.pdbx_strand_id
1 'polypeptide(L)'
;MPNSSNGKNLDLSRLTDDEAKHVWQVIQRDFHLRKKEENRLGELKTEIMKEDTKRELLEYQPKLSDSLCIRCLQPFKFLVNSKRQCLDCKLFVCKSCSHFNKKDHAPDRHECDLYAHMTHVKGTT
;
A
#
# COMPACT_ATOMS: atom_id res chain seq x y z
N MET A 1 21.87 13.08 15.20
CA MET A 1 21.65 11.66 14.89
C MET A 1 22.16 10.82 16.05
N PRO A 2 21.34 10.01 16.75
CA PRO A 2 21.86 8.94 17.60
C PRO A 2 21.96 7.65 16.77
N ASN A 3 22.70 6.61 17.10
CA ASN A 3 23.86 6.40 17.95
C ASN A 3 24.37 5.00 17.56
N SER A 4 25.69 4.86 17.41
CA SER A 4 26.52 3.65 17.57
C SER A 4 25.90 2.26 17.35
N SER A 5 26.30 1.59 16.26
CA SER A 5 26.28 0.13 16.19
C SER A 5 27.64 -0.43 16.62
N ASN A 6 27.66 -1.17 17.73
CA ASN A 6 28.76 -2.06 18.11
C ASN A 6 28.90 -3.17 17.06
N GLY A 7 29.62 -2.89 15.96
CA GLY A 7 30.03 -3.89 15.00
C GLY A 7 31.18 -4.71 15.57
N LYS A 8 30.91 -5.93 16.05
CA LYS A 8 31.97 -6.92 16.25
C LYS A 8 32.58 -7.20 14.88
N ASN A 9 33.87 -6.90 14.71
CA ASN A 9 34.57 -7.21 13.46
C ASN A 9 34.53 -8.72 13.21
N LEU A 10 34.02 -9.13 12.05
CA LEU A 10 33.95 -10.53 11.66
C LEU A 10 35.31 -10.89 11.04
N ASP A 11 36.07 -11.77 11.69
CA ASP A 11 37.32 -12.28 11.14
C ASP A 11 37.05 -13.30 10.04
N LEU A 12 37.34 -12.92 8.80
CA LEU A 12 37.15 -13.73 7.58
C LEU A 12 38.44 -14.40 7.10
N SER A 13 39.58 -14.20 7.80
CA SER A 13 40.90 -14.68 7.37
C SER A 13 41.02 -16.21 7.33
N ARG A 14 40.09 -16.92 7.96
CA ARG A 14 40.05 -18.39 8.02
C ARG A 14 39.30 -19.05 6.87
N LEU A 15 38.65 -18.28 6.00
CA LEU A 15 37.94 -18.83 4.84
C LEU A 15 38.91 -19.22 3.74
N THR A 16 38.68 -20.38 3.14
CA THR A 16 39.28 -20.73 1.86
C THR A 16 38.66 -19.91 0.73
N ASP A 17 39.33 -19.81 -0.41
CA ASP A 17 38.85 -19.04 -1.56
C ASP A 17 37.48 -19.53 -2.08
N ASP A 18 37.24 -20.86 -2.05
CA ASP A 18 35.96 -21.44 -2.46
C ASP A 18 34.83 -21.10 -1.48
N GLU A 19 35.10 -21.12 -0.17
CA GLU A 19 34.13 -20.71 0.85
C GLU A 19 33.84 -19.21 0.74
N ALA A 20 34.87 -18.38 0.55
CA ALA A 20 34.72 -16.94 0.36
C ALA A 20 33.88 -16.63 -0.89
N LYS A 21 34.11 -17.34 -2.00
CA LYS A 21 33.32 -17.23 -3.23
C LYS A 21 31.86 -17.63 -3.00
N HIS A 22 31.60 -18.70 -2.25
CA HIS A 22 30.24 -19.12 -1.93
C HIS A 22 29.52 -18.09 -1.05
N VAL A 23 30.19 -17.59 0.00
CA VAL A 23 29.66 -16.51 0.86
C VAL A 23 29.34 -15.26 0.03
N TRP A 24 30.21 -14.88 -0.90
CA TRP A 24 29.96 -13.76 -1.80
C TRP A 24 28.68 -13.95 -2.64
N GLN A 25 28.45 -15.14 -3.19
CA GLN A 25 27.22 -15.43 -3.95
C GLN A 25 25.96 -15.35 -3.08
N VAL A 26 26.05 -15.76 -1.80
CA VAL A 26 24.95 -15.61 -0.84
C VAL A 26 24.67 -14.13 -0.58
N ILE A 27 25.72 -13.34 -0.32
CA ILE A 27 25.62 -11.89 -0.08
C ILE A 27 25.00 -11.18 -1.28
N GLN A 28 25.44 -11.50 -2.50
CA GLN A 28 24.88 -10.90 -3.72
C GLN A 28 23.38 -11.18 -3.88
N ARG A 29 22.93 -12.42 -3.61
CA ARG A 29 21.50 -12.76 -3.64
C ARG A 29 20.72 -12.03 -2.57
N ASP A 30 21.27 -11.92 -1.35
CA ASP A 30 20.65 -11.17 -0.27
C ASP A 30 20.50 -9.68 -0.61
N PHE A 31 21.55 -9.04 -1.15
CA PHE A 31 21.47 -7.67 -1.64
C PHE A 31 20.38 -7.50 -2.72
N HIS A 32 20.29 -8.44 -3.66
CA HIS A 32 19.25 -8.41 -4.69
C HIS A 32 17.85 -8.53 -4.08
N LEU A 33 17.66 -9.45 -3.13
CA LEU A 33 16.37 -9.64 -2.44
C LEU A 33 15.98 -8.39 -1.65
N ARG A 34 16.91 -7.80 -0.89
CA ARG A 34 16.65 -6.56 -0.12
C ARG A 34 16.28 -5.41 -1.04
N LYS A 35 17.02 -5.19 -2.12
CA LYS A 35 16.72 -4.13 -3.09
C LYS A 35 15.35 -4.33 -3.76
N LYS A 36 15.00 -5.58 -4.09
CA LYS A 36 13.68 -5.90 -4.66
C LYS A 36 12.56 -5.59 -3.67
N GLU A 37 12.75 -5.92 -2.39
CA GLU A 37 11.76 -5.63 -1.35
C GLU A 37 11.65 -4.13 -1.06
N GLU A 38 12.77 -3.41 -1.01
CA GLU A 38 12.80 -1.94 -0.90
C GLU A 38 12.01 -1.28 -2.04
N ASN A 39 12.21 -1.72 -3.29
CA ASN A 39 11.46 -1.22 -4.43
C ASN A 39 9.95 -1.51 -4.30
N ARG A 40 9.57 -2.75 -3.93
CA ARG A 40 8.17 -3.15 -3.75
C ARG A 40 7.49 -2.31 -2.66
N LEU A 41 8.16 -2.07 -1.54
CA LEU A 41 7.67 -1.21 -0.46
C LEU A 41 7.60 0.26 -0.89
N GLY A 42 8.57 0.73 -1.67
CA GLY A 42 8.60 2.07 -2.24
C GLY A 42 7.39 2.33 -3.15
N GLU A 43 7.10 1.43 -4.08
CA GLU A 43 5.93 1.50 -4.96
C GLU A 43 4.62 1.52 -4.15
N LEU A 44 4.48 0.63 -3.16
CA LEU A 44 3.29 0.59 -2.32
C LEU A 44 3.10 1.89 -1.52
N LYS A 45 4.19 2.45 -0.97
CA LYS A 45 4.15 3.75 -0.28
C LYS A 45 3.72 4.88 -1.20
N THR A 46 4.22 4.90 -2.44
CA THR A 46 3.81 5.89 -3.45
C THR A 46 2.33 5.77 -3.77
N GLU A 47 1.79 4.57 -3.94
CA GLU A 47 0.35 4.38 -4.20
C GLU A 47 -0.52 4.81 -3.01
N ILE A 48 -0.08 4.54 -1.77
CA ILE A 48 -0.76 5.03 -0.56
C ILE A 48 -0.78 6.57 -0.55
N MET A 49 0.36 7.21 -0.77
CA MET A 49 0.45 8.68 -0.79
C MET A 49 -0.47 9.28 -1.87
N LYS A 50 -0.58 8.66 -3.04
CA LYS A 50 -1.52 9.12 -4.09
C LYS A 50 -2.98 9.05 -3.61
N GLU A 51 -3.39 7.97 -2.95
CA GLU A 51 -4.75 7.85 -2.41
C GLU A 51 -5.01 8.84 -1.26
N ASP A 52 -4.03 9.11 -0.42
CA ASP A 52 -4.13 10.12 0.65
C ASP A 52 -4.29 11.53 0.07
N THR A 53 -3.49 11.91 -0.93
CA THR A 53 -3.64 13.21 -1.60
C THR A 53 -5.02 13.36 -2.26
N LYS A 54 -5.57 12.29 -2.88
CA LYS A 54 -6.93 12.33 -3.43
C LYS A 54 -7.96 12.63 -2.35
N ARG A 55 -7.82 12.03 -1.16
CA ARG A 55 -8.72 12.29 -0.03
C ARG A 55 -8.65 13.72 0.46
N GLU A 56 -7.44 14.21 0.71
CA GLU A 56 -7.23 15.59 1.16
C GLU A 56 -7.90 16.58 0.20
N LEU A 57 -7.67 16.42 -1.12
CA LEU A 57 -8.30 17.28 -2.13
C LEU A 57 -9.83 17.26 -2.10
N LEU A 58 -10.43 16.10 -1.84
CA LEU A 58 -11.88 15.92 -1.84
C LEU A 58 -12.54 16.32 -0.51
N GLU A 59 -11.81 16.27 0.61
CA GLU A 59 -12.26 16.79 1.90
C GLU A 59 -12.48 18.30 1.84
N TYR A 60 -11.58 19.04 1.17
CA TYR A 60 -11.71 20.49 1.00
C TYR A 60 -12.73 20.89 -0.09
N GLN A 61 -13.29 19.95 -0.85
CA GLN A 61 -14.24 20.21 -1.94
C GLN A 61 -15.44 19.24 -1.93
N PRO A 62 -16.41 19.42 -0.99
CA PRO A 62 -17.52 18.48 -0.79
C PRO A 62 -18.40 18.23 -2.04
N LYS A 63 -18.53 19.24 -2.91
CA LYS A 63 -19.28 19.10 -4.18
C LYS A 63 -18.61 18.10 -5.15
N LEU A 64 -17.28 17.99 -5.09
CA LEU A 64 -16.53 17.04 -5.90
C LEU A 64 -16.61 15.63 -5.32
N SER A 65 -16.57 15.49 -3.99
CA SER A 65 -16.66 14.18 -3.33
C SER A 65 -18.02 13.49 -3.55
N ASP A 66 -19.09 14.27 -3.77
CA ASP A 66 -20.42 13.74 -4.09
C ASP A 66 -20.61 13.34 -5.57
N SER A 67 -19.82 13.90 -6.48
CA SER A 67 -19.97 13.71 -7.94
C SER A 67 -18.95 12.76 -8.56
N LEU A 68 -17.83 12.49 -7.86
CA LEU A 68 -16.73 11.68 -8.33
C LEU A 68 -16.53 10.43 -7.47
N CYS A 69 -16.03 9.35 -8.09
CA CYS A 69 -15.54 8.20 -7.34
C CYS A 69 -14.24 8.56 -6.59
N ILE A 70 -14.20 8.31 -5.27
CA ILE A 70 -13.02 8.59 -4.41
C ILE A 70 -11.73 7.88 -4.86
N ARG A 71 -11.83 6.76 -5.61
CA ARG A 71 -10.68 5.97 -6.07
C ARG A 71 -10.14 6.44 -7.42
N CYS A 72 -10.98 6.41 -8.45
CA CYS A 72 -10.57 6.69 -9.83
C CYS A 72 -10.81 8.14 -10.26
N LEU A 73 -11.44 8.97 -9.42
CA LEU A 73 -11.83 10.35 -9.69
C LEU A 73 -12.71 10.52 -10.93
N GLN A 74 -13.31 9.45 -11.44
CA GLN A 74 -14.23 9.52 -12.57
C GLN A 74 -15.62 9.95 -12.09
N PRO A 75 -16.34 10.79 -12.86
CA PRO A 75 -17.71 11.14 -12.57
C PRO A 75 -18.63 9.91 -12.57
N PHE A 76 -19.60 9.90 -11.65
CA PHE A 76 -20.67 8.92 -11.69
C PHE A 76 -21.53 9.15 -12.95
N LYS A 77 -21.77 8.07 -13.70
CA LYS A 77 -22.66 8.07 -14.86
C LYS A 77 -23.74 7.04 -14.60
N PHE A 78 -25.00 7.44 -14.75
CA PHE A 78 -26.13 6.53 -14.63
C PHE A 78 -25.92 5.35 -15.59
N LEU A 79 -26.20 4.12 -15.13
CA LEU A 79 -26.04 2.82 -15.81
C LEU A 79 -24.62 2.22 -15.91
N VAL A 80 -23.59 2.99 -16.26
CA VAL A 80 -22.23 2.43 -16.49
C VAL A 80 -21.35 2.52 -15.23
N ASN A 81 -21.49 3.59 -14.45
CA ASN A 81 -20.72 3.86 -13.25
C ASN A 81 -21.66 4.21 -12.09
N SER A 82 -22.49 3.24 -11.70
CA SER A 82 -23.42 3.40 -10.57
C SER A 82 -22.68 3.82 -9.30
N LYS A 83 -23.17 4.89 -8.66
CA LYS A 83 -22.69 5.42 -7.39
C LYS A 83 -23.04 4.44 -6.26
N ARG A 84 -22.06 4.09 -5.42
CA ARG A 84 -22.20 3.22 -4.23
C ARG A 84 -21.52 3.90 -3.05
N GLN A 85 -22.08 3.79 -1.85
CA GLN A 85 -21.44 4.33 -0.65
C GLN A 85 -20.63 3.23 0.04
N CYS A 86 -19.36 3.49 0.34
CA CYS A 86 -18.55 2.59 1.13
C CYS A 86 -19.02 2.58 2.60
N LEU A 87 -19.14 1.40 3.21
CA LEU A 87 -19.59 1.30 4.58
C LEU A 87 -18.54 1.72 5.61
N ASP A 88 -17.26 1.56 5.31
CA ASP A 88 -16.17 1.90 6.24
C ASP A 88 -15.89 3.40 6.28
N CYS A 89 -15.72 4.03 5.11
CA CYS A 89 -15.33 5.43 5.03
C CYS A 89 -16.47 6.40 4.69
N LYS A 90 -17.68 5.91 4.39
CA LYS A 90 -18.86 6.68 3.99
C LYS A 90 -18.72 7.52 2.71
N LEU A 91 -17.59 7.42 2.00
CA LEU A 91 -17.36 8.07 0.71
C LEU A 91 -17.92 7.25 -0.46
N PHE A 92 -18.09 7.88 -1.61
CA PHE A 92 -18.70 7.25 -2.79
C PHE A 92 -17.68 6.61 -3.74
N VAL A 93 -18.00 5.40 -4.20
CA VAL A 93 -17.21 4.60 -5.15
C VAL A 93 -18.06 4.15 -6.35
N CYS A 94 -17.41 3.94 -7.50
CA CYS A 94 -18.07 3.33 -8.65
C CYS A 94 -18.07 1.79 -8.52
N LYS A 95 -18.90 1.12 -9.32
CA LYS A 95 -18.99 -0.35 -9.35
C LYS A 95 -17.63 -1.05 -9.49
N SER A 96 -16.75 -0.53 -10.36
CA SER A 96 -15.43 -1.12 -10.62
C SER A 96 -14.41 -0.89 -9.50
N CYS A 97 -14.62 0.12 -8.65
CA CYS A 97 -13.75 0.45 -7.52
C CYS A 97 -14.33 0.00 -6.16
N SER A 98 -15.45 -0.72 -6.19
CA SER A 98 -16.09 -1.30 -5.01
C SER A 98 -15.95 -2.82 -5.03
N HIS A 99 -15.65 -3.40 -3.89
CA HIS A 99 -15.65 -4.84 -3.68
C HIS A 99 -16.90 -5.24 -2.89
N PHE A 100 -17.43 -6.43 -3.20
CA PHE A 100 -18.54 -7.00 -2.44
C PHE A 100 -17.99 -7.82 -1.29
N ASN A 101 -18.34 -7.47 -0.05
CA ASN A 101 -17.96 -8.28 1.09
C ASN A 101 -18.99 -9.39 1.31
N LYS A 102 -18.63 -10.63 0.94
CA LYS A 102 -19.47 -11.83 1.12
C LYS A 102 -19.54 -12.34 2.56
N LYS A 103 -18.73 -11.79 3.48
CA LYS A 103 -18.63 -12.30 4.86
C LYS A 103 -19.86 -11.96 5.71
N ASP A 104 -20.71 -11.06 5.23
CA ASP A 104 -21.97 -10.72 5.88
C ASP A 104 -23.15 -11.20 5.04
N HIS A 105 -24.17 -11.78 5.67
CA HIS A 105 -25.45 -12.21 5.06
C HIS A 105 -26.32 -11.05 4.53
N ALA A 106 -25.75 -9.87 4.29
CA ALA A 106 -26.43 -8.73 3.73
C ALA A 106 -26.04 -8.60 2.25
N PRO A 107 -26.93 -8.96 1.30
CA PRO A 107 -26.76 -8.52 -0.07
C PRO A 107 -26.68 -6.98 -0.05
N ASP A 108 -25.79 -6.43 -0.87
CA ASP A 108 -25.53 -4.99 -1.07
C ASP A 108 -24.49 -4.28 -0.17
N ARG A 109 -23.65 -4.99 0.60
CA ARG A 109 -22.47 -4.35 1.21
C ARG A 109 -21.35 -4.11 0.21
N HIS A 110 -20.97 -2.84 0.06
CA HIS A 110 -19.85 -2.42 -0.75
C HIS A 110 -18.76 -1.77 0.11
N GLU A 111 -17.54 -2.28 -0.05
CA GLU A 111 -16.34 -1.76 0.59
C GLU A 111 -15.40 -1.22 -0.48
N CYS A 112 -14.62 -0.22 -0.10
CA CYS A 112 -13.46 0.19 -0.87
C CYS A 112 -12.22 -0.35 -0.17
N ASP A 113 -11.28 -0.94 -0.91
CA ASP A 113 -10.02 -1.44 -0.35
C ASP A 113 -9.17 -0.36 0.36
N LEU A 114 -9.62 0.89 0.31
CA LEU A 114 -8.97 2.03 0.96
C LEU A 114 -8.85 1.90 2.47
N TYR A 115 -9.81 1.26 3.15
CA TYR A 115 -9.76 1.19 4.62
C TYR A 115 -8.79 0.12 5.13
N ALA A 116 -8.64 -1.00 4.41
CA ALA A 116 -7.70 -2.07 4.76
C ALA A 116 -6.24 -1.59 4.72
N HIS A 117 -5.89 -0.69 3.80
CA HIS A 117 -4.52 -0.15 3.68
C HIS A 117 -4.20 0.91 4.75
N MET A 118 -5.15 1.75 5.16
CA MET A 118 -4.90 2.83 6.12
C MET A 118 -4.83 2.35 7.58
N THR A 119 -5.59 1.32 7.96
CA THR A 119 -5.60 0.80 9.34
C THR A 119 -4.33 0.04 9.70
N HIS A 120 -3.57 -0.48 8.73
CA HIS A 120 -2.28 -1.14 9.00
C HIS A 120 -1.11 -0.16 9.15
N VAL A 121 -1.14 1.01 8.51
CA VAL A 121 -0.03 1.98 8.56
C VAL A 121 -0.10 2.86 9.82
N LYS A 122 -1.30 3.19 10.31
CA LYS A 122 -1.48 3.99 11.53
C LYS A 122 -1.22 3.24 12.85
N GLY A 123 -1.00 1.92 12.79
CA GLY A 123 -0.70 1.08 13.96
C GLY A 123 0.79 0.80 14.20
N THR A 124 1.68 1.40 13.41
CA THR A 124 3.14 1.17 13.46
C THR A 124 3.97 2.45 13.65
N THR A 125 3.38 3.49 14.20
CA THR A 125 4.09 4.67 14.73
C THR A 125 3.93 4.75 16.23
#